data_AF-A0A2J6R2P7-F1
#
_entry.id   AF-A0A2J6R2P7-F1
#
_cell.length_a   1.000
_cell.length_b   1.000
_cell.length_c   1.000
_cell.angle_alpha   90.00
_cell.angle_beta   90.00
_cell.angle_gamma   90.00
#
_symmetry.space_group_name_H-M   'P 1'
#
loop_
_entity.id
_entity.type
_entity.pdbx_description
1 polymer ?
#
loop_
_entity_poly.entity_id
_entity_poly.type
_entity_poly.pdbx_seq_one_letter_code
_entity_poly.pdbx_strand_id
1 'polypeptide(L)'
;FDWAALKPTLDLKWHECYAPPPAADTVQQILSSSKLPSRTFSCARLSLPLDYHNSINLHNVSVPILKVSSPPSPSHNDPIITAFGGAGNSRILDLVDMTSKGFLDMLDPDFEYDFVTFDNRGFGYSSPTAKCFDNVVDGVLFEQRMTDLGGVMSTHDGDAGIEVRLAAAKAKGELCSSRSEEDADIRRHMSTAYAARDMLEILKRFPGSPSKSADTFGEKGSSSHGIQKLKFIGLSYGTMVGQFFASLYPEYVSRMVLDGTGDARDWVAKWQMGHLIDTDAVWASFYDDCFDAKELCPLWREADLKSEDIEDRVMEFIESLKQRPLYNVVGGNARLITFEDVKRAMYWTTMAPGFAGPVMATILDESMQGRTNFTIDFPFAGIPTASSVLSMDSQDQMAASNADAGVAVNCADAEAITNTSLANFKGYLSALENQSSVAAFFQGERKIRCMGWQIRPAWRFTGPFTSKSEDGSSKLSTPILFMGNRLDPMTSIANARKVASDFPGSVVLQQNARGHCALGNIVPSPCTLKYLRSYLKNGTLPEHGTLCGDDC
;
A
#
# COMPACT_ATOMS: atom_id res chain seq x y z
N PHE A 1 -15.13 13.33 8.94
CA PHE A 1 -15.64 14.31 7.96
C PHE A 1 -16.68 13.58 7.12
N ASP A 2 -17.84 14.18 6.86
CA ASP A 2 -18.93 13.50 6.14
C ASP A 2 -18.75 13.59 4.62
N TRP A 3 -18.29 12.50 4.01
CA TRP A 3 -18.08 12.40 2.56
C TRP A 3 -19.38 12.26 1.77
N ALA A 4 -20.46 11.74 2.36
CA ALA A 4 -21.76 11.62 1.70
C ALA A 4 -22.46 12.98 1.53
N ALA A 5 -22.10 13.97 2.35
CA ALA A 5 -22.60 15.34 2.21
C ALA A 5 -22.10 16.02 0.91
N LEU A 6 -20.96 15.59 0.36
CA LEU A 6 -20.43 16.12 -0.89
C LEU A 6 -21.11 15.46 -2.08
N LYS A 7 -21.73 16.26 -2.96
CA LYS A 7 -22.29 15.77 -4.21
C LYS A 7 -21.18 15.58 -5.25
N PRO A 8 -21.07 14.42 -5.92
CA PRO A 8 -20.11 14.22 -7.00
C PRO A 8 -20.38 15.18 -8.16
N THR A 9 -19.33 15.79 -8.71
CA THR A 9 -19.41 16.71 -9.85
C THR A 9 -18.49 16.31 -10.98
N LEU A 10 -18.73 16.81 -12.20
CA LEU A 10 -17.85 16.57 -13.34
C LEU A 10 -16.54 17.35 -13.28
N ASP A 11 -16.50 18.42 -12.49
CA ASP A 11 -15.32 19.25 -12.24
C ASP A 11 -14.92 19.19 -10.76
N LEU A 12 -13.70 19.63 -10.42
CA LEU A 12 -13.23 19.68 -9.04
C LEU A 12 -13.85 20.89 -8.31
N LYS A 13 -14.85 20.62 -7.46
CA LYS A 13 -15.41 21.59 -6.51
C LYS A 13 -14.87 21.33 -5.12
N TRP A 14 -13.99 22.22 -4.66
CA TRP A 14 -13.32 22.10 -3.38
C TRP A 14 -14.17 22.63 -2.24
N HIS A 15 -14.20 21.89 -1.14
CA HIS A 15 -14.84 22.24 0.12
C HIS A 15 -13.83 22.11 1.25
N GLU A 16 -13.89 22.97 2.27
CA GLU A 16 -13.13 22.73 3.49
C GLU A 16 -13.57 21.42 4.14
N CYS A 17 -12.60 20.66 4.63
CA CYS A 17 -12.83 19.36 5.26
C CYS A 17 -11.74 19.08 6.29
N TYR A 18 -12.02 18.20 7.25
CA TYR A 18 -11.13 17.86 8.37
C TYR A 18 -10.66 19.09 9.19
N ALA A 19 -10.11 18.86 10.39
CA ALA A 19 -9.44 19.94 11.11
C ALA A 19 -8.03 20.13 10.52
N PRO A 20 -7.49 21.36 10.46
CA PRO A 20 -6.08 21.57 10.13
C PRO A 20 -5.20 20.72 11.05
N PRO A 21 -4.08 20.15 10.54
CA PRO A 21 -3.15 19.44 11.40
C PRO A 21 -2.58 20.42 12.44
N PRO A 22 -2.26 19.96 13.66
CA PRO A 22 -1.54 20.80 14.62
C PRO A 22 -0.22 21.27 13.99
N ALA A 23 0.15 22.53 14.23
CA ALA A 23 1.44 23.02 13.79
C ALA A 23 2.55 22.22 14.50
N ALA A 24 3.61 21.87 13.80
CA ALA A 24 4.71 21.10 14.40
C ALA A 24 5.39 21.93 15.51
N ASP A 25 5.14 21.55 16.77
CA ASP A 25 5.76 22.16 17.95
C ASP A 25 7.27 21.83 17.98
N THR A 26 8.14 22.80 17.72
CA THR A 26 9.58 22.69 18.03
C THR A 26 9.92 23.43 19.32
N VAL A 27 10.89 22.91 20.09
CA VAL A 27 11.34 23.47 21.38
C VAL A 27 11.80 24.93 21.26
N GLN A 28 12.25 25.37 20.08
CA GLN A 28 12.58 26.77 19.78
C GLN A 28 11.34 27.69 19.66
N GLN A 29 10.13 27.15 19.47
CA GLN A 29 8.90 27.89 19.16
C GLN A 29 8.12 28.37 20.39
N ILE A 30 8.20 27.68 21.53
CA ILE A 30 7.61 28.16 22.81
C ILE A 30 8.12 29.58 23.13
N LEU A 31 9.31 29.92 22.63
CA LEU A 31 9.98 31.18 22.86
C LEU A 31 9.61 32.32 21.87
N SER A 32 8.86 32.09 20.78
CA SER A 32 8.79 33.05 19.65
C SER A 32 7.40 33.62 19.25
N SER A 33 6.32 33.29 19.99
CA SER A 33 4.97 33.93 19.93
C SER A 33 4.32 34.21 18.55
N SER A 34 4.79 33.61 17.46
CA SER A 34 4.25 33.78 16.11
C SER A 34 3.39 32.58 15.71
N LYS A 35 2.23 32.83 15.07
CA LYS A 35 1.37 31.79 14.48
C LYS A 35 2.12 31.12 13.32
N LEU A 36 2.31 29.81 13.40
CA LEU A 36 2.95 29.02 12.34
C LEU A 36 2.11 29.00 11.05
N PRO A 37 2.74 28.96 9.87
CA PRO A 37 2.08 28.51 8.65
C PRO A 37 1.52 27.10 8.86
N SER A 38 0.24 26.90 8.58
CA SER A 38 -0.42 25.59 8.70
C SER A 38 -1.05 25.18 7.37
N ARG A 39 -0.97 23.88 7.10
CA ARG A 39 -1.61 23.28 5.93
C ARG A 39 -3.12 23.22 6.13
N THR A 40 -3.88 23.33 5.05
CA THR A 40 -5.35 23.24 5.10
C THR A 40 -5.86 22.12 4.21
N PHE A 41 -6.81 21.35 4.72
CA PHE A 41 -7.45 20.27 3.98
C PHE A 41 -8.63 20.80 3.16
N SER A 42 -8.71 20.35 1.91
CA SER A 42 -9.85 20.60 1.02
C SER A 42 -10.25 19.31 0.31
N CYS A 43 -11.54 19.07 0.19
CA CYS A 43 -12.10 17.84 -0.33
C CYS A 43 -12.99 18.11 -1.54
N ALA A 44 -12.99 17.20 -2.51
CA ALA A 44 -13.87 17.21 -3.66
C ALA A 44 -14.34 15.77 -3.97
N ARG A 45 -15.49 15.63 -4.64
CA ARG A 45 -15.92 14.33 -5.21
C ARG A 45 -16.08 14.47 -6.70
N LEU A 46 -15.33 13.66 -7.43
CA LEU A 46 -15.30 13.65 -8.88
C LEU A 46 -16.14 12.50 -9.43
N SER A 47 -17.10 12.80 -10.30
CA SER A 47 -17.85 11.80 -11.05
C SER A 47 -17.08 11.44 -12.32
N LEU A 48 -16.73 10.18 -12.46
CA LEU A 48 -16.02 9.60 -13.60
C LEU A 48 -16.84 8.45 -14.21
N PRO A 49 -16.65 8.10 -15.49
CA PRO A 49 -17.23 6.91 -16.06
C PRO A 49 -16.80 5.65 -15.32
N LEU A 50 -17.74 4.73 -15.15
CA LEU A 50 -17.43 3.39 -14.68
C LEU A 50 -16.55 2.67 -15.71
N ASP A 51 -16.93 2.72 -16.98
CA ASP A 51 -16.20 2.12 -18.10
C ASP A 51 -15.74 3.19 -19.12
N TYR A 52 -14.43 3.35 -19.26
CA TYR A 52 -13.85 4.28 -20.24
C TYR A 52 -13.84 3.75 -21.68
N HIS A 53 -14.12 2.45 -21.86
CA HIS A 53 -14.11 1.77 -23.16
C HIS A 53 -15.51 1.48 -23.69
N ASN A 54 -16.55 1.78 -22.91
CA ASN A 54 -17.94 1.61 -23.30
C ASN A 54 -18.72 2.91 -23.07
N SER A 55 -18.79 3.75 -24.11
CA SER A 55 -19.51 5.04 -24.06
C SER A 55 -21.03 4.91 -23.94
N ILE A 56 -21.59 3.71 -24.12
CA ILE A 56 -23.02 3.43 -23.91
C ILE A 56 -23.30 3.13 -22.44
N ASN A 57 -22.29 2.69 -21.69
CA ASN A 57 -22.39 2.49 -20.25
C ASN A 57 -22.51 3.86 -19.55
N LEU A 58 -23.68 4.13 -18.97
CA LEU A 58 -23.98 5.39 -18.28
C LEU A 58 -23.69 5.33 -16.78
N HIS A 59 -23.21 4.20 -16.27
CA HIS A 59 -22.81 4.09 -14.87
C HIS A 59 -21.56 4.93 -14.61
N ASN A 60 -21.56 5.60 -13.46
CA ASN A 60 -20.45 6.41 -13.02
C ASN A 60 -19.88 5.87 -11.71
N VAL A 61 -18.61 6.15 -11.50
CA VAL A 61 -17.95 6.04 -10.20
C VAL A 61 -17.71 7.44 -9.65
N SER A 62 -17.98 7.62 -8.36
CA SER A 62 -17.57 8.81 -7.64
C SER A 62 -16.25 8.54 -6.92
N VAL A 63 -15.25 9.34 -7.24
CA VAL A 63 -13.91 9.29 -6.66
C VAL A 63 -13.72 10.49 -5.72
N PRO A 64 -13.46 10.26 -4.42
CA PRO A 64 -13.16 11.31 -3.46
C PRO A 64 -11.70 11.75 -3.63
N ILE A 65 -11.46 13.04 -3.47
CA ILE A 65 -10.16 13.66 -3.67
C ILE A 65 -9.89 14.56 -2.48
N LEU A 66 -8.73 14.38 -1.86
CA LEU A 66 -8.24 15.21 -0.77
C LEU A 66 -7.05 16.03 -1.28
N LYS A 67 -7.07 17.34 -1.00
CA LYS A 67 -5.97 18.28 -1.23
C LYS A 67 -5.52 18.85 0.10
N VAL A 68 -4.23 18.74 0.37
CA VAL A 68 -3.54 19.40 1.47
C VAL A 68 -2.83 20.62 0.88
N SER A 69 -3.37 21.80 1.14
CA SER A 69 -2.87 23.04 0.55
C SER A 69 -1.74 23.62 1.40
N SER A 70 -0.69 24.09 0.73
CA SER A 70 0.31 24.96 1.36
C SER A 70 -0.26 26.37 1.56
N PRO A 71 0.23 27.12 2.56
CA PRO A 71 0.01 28.55 2.64
C PRO A 71 0.43 29.25 1.33
N PRO A 72 -0.23 30.37 0.95
CA PRO A 72 0.14 31.10 -0.25
C PRO A 72 1.62 31.50 -0.25
N SER A 73 2.36 31.10 -1.28
CA SER A 73 3.78 31.41 -1.47
C SER A 73 4.04 31.98 -2.87
N PRO A 74 4.98 32.95 -3.04
CA PRO A 74 5.41 33.40 -4.35
C PRO A 74 6.09 32.31 -5.20
N SER A 75 6.59 31.24 -4.55
CA SER A 75 7.24 30.09 -5.19
C SER A 75 6.34 28.87 -5.33
N HIS A 76 5.01 29.05 -5.25
CA HIS A 76 4.06 27.94 -5.29
C HIS A 76 4.17 27.17 -6.61
N ASN A 77 4.40 25.88 -6.49
CA ASN A 77 4.57 24.96 -7.61
C ASN A 77 3.26 24.21 -7.92
N ASP A 78 3.23 23.64 -9.13
CA ASP A 78 2.26 22.62 -9.53
C ASP A 78 2.07 21.53 -8.45
N PRO A 79 0.82 21.15 -8.12
CA PRO A 79 0.51 20.13 -7.11
C PRO A 79 1.21 18.78 -7.36
N ILE A 80 1.51 18.07 -6.27
CA ILE A 80 2.03 16.70 -6.28
C ILE A 80 0.88 15.74 -5.98
N ILE A 81 0.63 14.79 -6.88
CA ILE A 81 -0.28 13.67 -6.62
C ILE A 81 0.49 12.59 -5.84
N THR A 82 -0.06 12.18 -4.70
CA THR A 82 0.50 11.09 -3.88
C THR A 82 -0.35 9.83 -4.05
N ALA A 83 0.30 8.67 -4.13
CA ALA A 83 -0.38 7.38 -4.02
C ALA A 83 0.35 6.50 -3.01
N PHE A 84 -0.31 6.23 -1.89
CA PHE A 84 0.21 5.35 -0.86
C PHE A 84 -0.12 3.88 -1.16
N GLY A 85 0.57 3.00 -0.42
CA GLY A 85 0.58 1.55 -0.61
C GLY A 85 -0.72 0.84 -0.26
N GLY A 86 -0.73 -0.48 -0.48
CA GLY A 86 -1.88 -1.35 -0.24
C GLY A 86 -2.96 -1.24 -1.33
N ALA A 87 -3.16 -2.31 -2.09
CA ALA A 87 -4.36 -2.43 -2.92
C ALA A 87 -5.56 -2.60 -1.97
N GLY A 88 -6.35 -1.55 -1.80
CA GLY A 88 -7.57 -1.55 -0.98
C GLY A 88 -7.63 -0.48 0.10
N ASN A 89 -6.52 0.10 0.56
CA ASN A 89 -6.58 1.08 1.66
C ASN A 89 -7.07 2.46 1.20
N SER A 90 -7.78 3.20 2.06
CA SER A 90 -8.14 4.60 1.76
C SER A 90 -6.89 5.47 1.84
N ARG A 91 -6.47 5.99 0.69
CA ARG A 91 -5.33 6.89 0.56
C ARG A 91 -5.61 8.26 1.15
N ILE A 92 -6.88 8.62 1.26
CA ILE A 92 -7.33 9.82 1.97
C ILE A 92 -7.01 9.69 3.45
N LEU A 93 -7.37 8.56 4.08
CA LEU A 93 -7.05 8.32 5.48
C LEU A 93 -5.54 8.27 5.70
N ASP A 94 -4.80 7.62 4.79
CA ASP A 94 -3.33 7.59 4.85
C ASP A 94 -2.75 9.00 4.79
N LEU A 95 -3.20 9.86 3.86
CA LEU A 95 -2.67 11.23 3.76
C LEU A 95 -3.01 12.07 4.98
N VAL A 96 -4.22 11.94 5.54
CA VAL A 96 -4.61 12.66 6.77
C VAL A 96 -3.69 12.24 7.92
N ASP A 97 -3.49 10.94 8.12
CA ASP A 97 -2.64 10.38 9.17
C ASP A 97 -1.17 10.82 8.98
N MET A 98 -0.62 10.65 7.78
CA MET A 98 0.76 11.05 7.48
C MET A 98 0.98 12.56 7.65
N THR A 99 0.02 13.38 7.23
CA THR A 99 0.07 14.84 7.44
C THR A 99 0.11 15.18 8.93
N SER A 100 -0.71 14.51 9.75
CA SER A 100 -0.73 14.73 11.20
C SER A 100 0.59 14.34 11.89
N LYS A 101 1.37 13.46 11.26
CA LYS A 101 2.70 13.00 11.72
C LYS A 101 3.86 13.83 11.13
N GLY A 102 3.57 14.94 10.43
CA GLY A 102 4.59 15.83 9.88
C GLY A 102 5.26 15.33 8.58
N PHE A 103 4.70 14.32 7.91
CA PHE A 103 5.28 13.74 6.70
C PHE A 103 5.44 14.77 5.57
N LEU A 104 4.42 15.59 5.34
CA LEU A 104 4.46 16.60 4.26
C LEU A 104 5.44 17.74 4.56
N ASP A 105 5.62 18.10 5.82
CA ASP A 105 6.59 19.13 6.23
C ASP A 105 8.03 18.62 6.07
N MET A 106 8.23 17.31 6.27
CA MET A 106 9.47 16.63 5.96
C MET A 106 9.73 16.56 4.44
N LEU A 107 8.71 16.40 3.60
CA LEU A 107 8.90 16.43 2.15
C LEU A 107 9.14 17.84 1.61
N ASP A 108 8.38 18.81 2.11
CA ASP A 108 8.29 20.17 1.61
C ASP A 108 8.32 21.18 2.79
N PRO A 109 9.50 21.43 3.37
CA PRO A 109 9.63 22.31 4.53
C PRO A 109 9.39 23.79 4.19
N ASP A 110 9.48 24.14 2.90
CA ASP A 110 9.32 25.51 2.40
C ASP A 110 7.88 25.79 1.93
N PHE A 111 6.95 24.83 2.08
CA PHE A 111 5.55 24.95 1.69
C PHE A 111 5.37 25.34 0.21
N GLU A 112 6.18 24.76 -0.68
CA GLU A 112 6.17 25.04 -2.12
C GLU A 112 5.07 24.27 -2.88
N TYR A 113 4.46 23.22 -2.30
CA TYR A 113 3.55 22.33 -3.02
C TYR A 113 2.21 22.13 -2.32
N ASP A 114 1.13 22.06 -3.10
CA ASP A 114 -0.08 21.37 -2.68
C ASP A 114 0.09 19.86 -2.88
N PHE A 115 -0.41 19.04 -1.95
CA PHE A 115 -0.42 17.59 -2.07
C PHE A 115 -1.84 17.10 -2.31
N VAL A 116 -2.04 16.24 -3.32
CA VAL A 116 -3.35 15.73 -3.69
C VAL A 116 -3.33 14.20 -3.65
N THR A 117 -4.33 13.59 -3.05
CA THR A 117 -4.57 12.14 -3.10
C THR A 117 -6.02 11.86 -3.45
N PHE A 118 -6.30 10.64 -3.87
CA PHE A 118 -7.65 10.18 -4.16
C PHE A 118 -7.74 8.68 -3.86
N ASP A 119 -8.91 8.24 -3.43
CA ASP A 119 -9.14 6.81 -3.26
C ASP A 119 -9.33 6.15 -4.64
N ASN A 120 -8.74 4.97 -4.81
CA ASN A 120 -9.18 3.97 -5.80
C ASN A 120 -10.69 3.97 -5.98
N ARG A 121 -11.19 3.99 -7.21
CA ARG A 121 -12.51 3.48 -7.52
C ARG A 121 -12.74 2.13 -6.81
N GLY A 122 -13.90 1.97 -6.17
CA GLY A 122 -14.27 0.75 -5.45
C GLY A 122 -13.70 0.57 -4.04
N PHE A 123 -12.90 1.49 -3.49
CA PHE A 123 -12.46 1.41 -2.08
C PHE A 123 -12.40 2.76 -1.37
N GLY A 124 -12.20 2.72 -0.05
CA GLY A 124 -12.23 3.92 0.79
C GLY A 124 -13.59 4.63 0.69
N TYR A 125 -13.57 5.93 0.43
CA TYR A 125 -14.77 6.75 0.29
C TYR A 125 -15.32 6.81 -1.15
N SER A 126 -14.76 6.03 -2.08
CA SER A 126 -15.29 5.88 -3.45
C SER A 126 -16.62 5.15 -3.47
N SER A 127 -17.49 5.51 -4.42
CA SER A 127 -18.81 4.85 -4.57
C SER A 127 -19.12 4.53 -6.04
N PRO A 128 -19.66 3.34 -6.35
CA PRO A 128 -19.96 2.24 -5.41
C PRO A 128 -18.69 1.57 -4.84
N THR A 129 -18.80 0.96 -3.67
CA THR A 129 -17.70 0.20 -3.04
C THR A 129 -17.70 -1.25 -3.52
N ALA A 130 -16.51 -1.84 -3.62
CA ALA A 130 -16.36 -3.27 -3.88
C ALA A 130 -16.65 -4.06 -2.62
N LYS A 131 -17.83 -4.65 -2.57
CA LYS A 131 -18.27 -5.51 -1.48
C LYS A 131 -18.87 -6.80 -2.01
N CYS A 132 -18.60 -7.91 -1.34
CA CYS A 132 -19.25 -9.18 -1.60
C CYS A 132 -20.38 -9.44 -0.62
N PHE A 133 -20.27 -8.91 0.59
CA PHE A 133 -21.30 -8.99 1.64
C PHE A 133 -22.19 -7.74 1.65
N ASP A 134 -23.48 -7.91 1.96
CA ASP A 134 -24.40 -6.76 2.06
C ASP A 134 -24.13 -5.94 3.31
N ASN A 135 -23.79 -6.64 4.39
CA ASN A 135 -23.43 -6.12 5.69
C ASN A 135 -21.90 -6.21 5.88
N VAL A 136 -21.29 -5.10 6.27
CA VAL A 136 -19.85 -5.03 6.57
C VAL A 136 -19.47 -6.03 7.68
N VAL A 137 -20.33 -6.21 8.68
CA VAL A 137 -20.08 -7.13 9.80
C VAL A 137 -19.92 -8.57 9.33
N ASP A 138 -20.71 -9.02 8.35
CA ASP A 138 -20.61 -10.39 7.83
C ASP A 138 -19.27 -10.61 7.13
N GLY A 139 -18.78 -9.60 6.40
CA GLY A 139 -17.46 -9.64 5.77
C GLY A 139 -16.33 -9.69 6.80
N VAL A 140 -16.42 -8.88 7.86
CA VAL A 140 -15.45 -8.88 8.97
C VAL A 140 -15.43 -10.23 9.69
N LEU A 141 -16.60 -10.77 10.03
CA LEU A 141 -16.72 -12.09 10.66
C LEU A 141 -16.14 -13.20 9.77
N PHE A 142 -16.32 -13.10 8.45
CA PHE A 142 -15.69 -14.02 7.51
C PHE A 142 -14.15 -13.94 7.59
N GLU A 143 -13.56 -12.75 7.54
CA GLU A 143 -12.11 -12.56 7.62
C GLU A 143 -11.53 -12.98 8.99
N GLN A 144 -12.26 -12.73 10.08
CA GLN A 144 -11.89 -13.20 11.42
C GLN A 144 -11.89 -14.73 11.50
N ARG A 145 -12.95 -15.39 11.02
CA ARG A 145 -13.00 -16.85 10.93
C ARG A 145 -11.85 -17.39 10.09
N MET A 146 -11.49 -16.73 8.99
CA MET A 146 -10.35 -17.12 8.16
C MET A 146 -9.03 -17.03 8.92
N THR A 147 -8.87 -16.02 9.76
CA THR A 147 -7.69 -15.89 10.62
C THR A 147 -7.65 -17.01 11.68
N ASP A 148 -8.78 -17.31 12.32
CA ASP A 148 -8.89 -18.32 13.38
C ASP A 148 -8.62 -19.76 12.88
N LEU A 149 -8.86 -20.03 11.59
CA LEU A 149 -8.56 -21.33 10.97
C LEU A 149 -7.06 -21.55 10.69
N GLY A 150 -6.18 -20.61 11.08
CA GLY A 150 -4.79 -20.58 10.61
C GLY A 150 -4.74 -20.33 9.11
N GLY A 151 -3.58 -20.31 8.46
CA GLY A 151 -3.52 -20.03 7.01
C GLY A 151 -2.73 -21.04 6.19
N VAL A 152 -2.26 -20.59 5.03
CA VAL A 152 -1.79 -21.48 3.96
C VAL A 152 -0.46 -22.17 4.30
N MET A 153 0.23 -21.72 5.36
CA MET A 153 1.48 -22.29 5.85
C MET A 153 1.31 -23.19 7.08
N SER A 154 0.09 -23.35 7.60
CA SER A 154 -0.14 -24.20 8.76
C SER A 154 0.09 -25.68 8.41
N THR A 155 1.23 -26.23 8.85
CA THR A 155 1.62 -27.62 8.58
C THR A 155 0.81 -28.64 9.37
N HIS A 156 0.00 -28.22 10.36
CA HIS A 156 -0.79 -29.11 11.21
C HIS A 156 -1.88 -29.85 10.42
N ASP A 157 -2.50 -29.17 9.46
CA ASP A 157 -3.59 -29.73 8.65
C ASP A 157 -3.10 -30.25 7.28
N GLY A 158 -1.82 -30.05 6.96
CA GLY A 158 -1.24 -30.39 5.65
C GLY A 158 -2.10 -29.88 4.50
N ASP A 159 -2.45 -30.76 3.56
CA ASP A 159 -3.28 -30.41 2.41
C ASP A 159 -4.72 -30.02 2.80
N ALA A 160 -5.23 -30.49 3.95
CA ALA A 160 -6.58 -30.17 4.40
C ALA A 160 -6.74 -28.68 4.75
N GLY A 161 -5.72 -28.05 5.34
CA GLY A 161 -5.74 -26.61 5.65
C GLY A 161 -5.82 -25.76 4.38
N ILE A 162 -5.02 -26.10 3.38
CA ILE A 162 -5.04 -25.41 2.07
C ILE A 162 -6.38 -25.63 1.36
N GLU A 163 -6.94 -26.85 1.40
CA GLU A 163 -8.25 -27.14 0.82
C GLU A 163 -9.38 -26.37 1.51
N VAL A 164 -9.35 -26.22 2.85
CA VAL A 164 -10.31 -25.38 3.58
C VAL A 164 -10.21 -23.93 3.14
N ARG A 165 -8.98 -23.39 3.00
CA ARG A 165 -8.77 -22.02 2.50
C ARG A 165 -9.23 -21.85 1.04
N LEU A 166 -9.01 -22.85 0.19
CA LEU A 166 -9.48 -22.85 -1.19
C LEU A 166 -11.01 -22.90 -1.26
N ALA A 167 -11.66 -23.75 -0.44
CA ALA A 167 -13.11 -23.83 -0.36
C ALA A 167 -13.72 -22.49 0.10
N ALA A 168 -13.13 -21.86 1.12
CA ALA A 168 -13.55 -20.55 1.58
C ALA A 168 -13.37 -19.46 0.50
N ALA A 169 -12.25 -19.48 -0.23
CA ALA A 169 -12.00 -18.57 -1.35
C ALA A 169 -13.03 -18.76 -2.47
N LYS A 170 -13.37 -20.01 -2.83
CA LYS A 170 -14.41 -20.33 -3.82
C LYS A 170 -15.79 -19.88 -3.36
N ALA A 171 -16.18 -20.18 -2.12
CA ALA A 171 -17.47 -19.77 -1.57
C ALA A 171 -17.63 -18.24 -1.58
N LYS A 172 -16.59 -17.50 -1.16
CA LYS A 172 -16.59 -16.04 -1.21
C LYS A 172 -16.63 -15.53 -2.66
N GLY A 173 -15.84 -16.11 -3.56
CA GLY A 173 -15.84 -15.75 -4.97
C GLY A 173 -17.19 -15.99 -5.67
N GLU A 174 -17.85 -17.10 -5.38
CA GLU A 174 -19.21 -17.41 -5.85
C GLU A 174 -20.22 -16.38 -5.33
N LEU A 175 -20.18 -16.06 -4.03
CA LEU A 175 -21.00 -15.00 -3.43
C LEU A 175 -20.80 -13.67 -4.17
N CYS A 176 -19.55 -13.23 -4.37
CA CYS A 176 -19.25 -12.00 -5.11
C CYS A 176 -19.83 -12.05 -6.54
N SER A 177 -19.64 -13.16 -7.26
CA SER A 177 -20.03 -13.30 -8.66
C SER A 177 -21.54 -13.42 -8.89
N SER A 178 -22.27 -14.06 -7.98
CA SER A 178 -23.74 -14.17 -8.02
C SER A 178 -24.46 -12.82 -7.96
N ARG A 179 -23.74 -11.78 -7.56
CA ARG A 179 -24.18 -10.39 -7.38
C ARG A 179 -23.53 -9.46 -8.42
N SER A 180 -22.91 -10.03 -9.46
CA SER A 180 -22.30 -9.26 -10.53
C SER A 180 -23.37 -8.88 -11.54
N GLU A 181 -23.72 -7.61 -11.58
CA GLU A 181 -24.43 -7.02 -12.71
C GLU A 181 -23.37 -6.53 -13.69
N GLU A 182 -23.09 -7.32 -14.74
CA GLU A 182 -21.89 -7.16 -15.58
C GLU A 182 -21.52 -5.70 -15.90
N ASP A 183 -22.46 -4.89 -16.37
CA ASP A 183 -22.19 -3.51 -16.78
C ASP A 183 -22.14 -2.50 -15.63
N ALA A 184 -22.65 -2.84 -14.44
CA ALA A 184 -22.69 -1.97 -13.26
C ALA A 184 -21.70 -2.39 -12.16
N ASP A 185 -21.09 -3.57 -12.28
CA ASP A 185 -20.24 -4.16 -11.25
C ASP A 185 -18.85 -3.49 -11.21
N ILE A 186 -18.66 -2.60 -10.24
CA ILE A 186 -17.40 -1.92 -9.97
C ILE A 186 -16.20 -2.86 -9.88
N ARG A 187 -16.36 -4.11 -9.42
CA ARG A 187 -15.27 -5.09 -9.30
C ARG A 187 -14.67 -5.47 -10.65
N ARG A 188 -15.39 -5.27 -11.77
CA ARG A 188 -14.86 -5.42 -13.14
C ARG A 188 -14.07 -4.20 -13.61
N HIS A 189 -14.18 -3.08 -12.92
CA HIS A 189 -13.60 -1.82 -13.35
C HIS A 189 -12.51 -1.31 -12.41
N MET A 190 -11.87 -2.18 -11.62
CA MET A 190 -10.92 -1.81 -10.56
C MET A 190 -9.45 -2.17 -10.84
N SER A 191 -9.09 -2.58 -12.05
CA SER A 191 -7.69 -2.81 -12.41
C SER A 191 -6.86 -1.53 -12.23
N THR A 192 -5.55 -1.67 -12.03
CA THR A 192 -4.62 -0.54 -11.91
C THR A 192 -4.62 0.35 -13.16
N ALA A 193 -4.99 -0.22 -14.32
CA ALA A 193 -5.18 0.56 -15.55
C ALA A 193 -6.28 1.63 -15.41
N TYR A 194 -7.39 1.28 -14.74
CA TYR A 194 -8.43 2.25 -14.41
C TYR A 194 -7.95 3.30 -13.43
N ALA A 195 -7.20 2.92 -12.39
CA ALA A 195 -6.62 3.89 -11.44
C ALA A 195 -5.69 4.90 -12.14
N ALA A 196 -4.86 4.42 -13.08
CA ALA A 196 -4.02 5.30 -13.90
C ALA A 196 -4.85 6.22 -14.80
N ARG A 197 -5.98 5.74 -15.35
CA ARG A 197 -6.88 6.58 -16.15
C ARG A 197 -7.60 7.62 -15.29
N ASP A 198 -8.07 7.26 -14.11
CA ASP A 198 -8.69 8.21 -13.17
C ASP A 198 -7.71 9.31 -12.78
N MET A 199 -6.44 8.97 -12.54
CA MET A 199 -5.38 9.95 -12.28
C MET A 199 -5.20 10.95 -13.44
N LEU A 200 -5.27 10.48 -14.69
CA LEU A 200 -5.23 11.37 -15.87
C LEU A 200 -6.47 12.29 -15.90
N GLU A 201 -7.65 11.77 -15.60
CA GLU A 201 -8.88 12.56 -15.57
C GLU A 201 -8.87 13.62 -14.46
N ILE A 202 -8.27 13.32 -13.30
CA ILE A 202 -8.04 14.29 -12.23
C ILE A 202 -7.07 15.38 -12.69
N LEU A 203 -5.95 15.00 -13.30
CA LEU A 203 -4.94 15.93 -13.80
C LEU A 203 -5.50 16.95 -14.80
N LYS A 204 -6.39 16.50 -15.70
CA LYS A 204 -7.09 17.35 -16.67
C LYS A 204 -8.01 18.40 -16.04
N ARG A 205 -8.39 18.23 -14.77
CA ARG A 205 -9.32 19.11 -14.05
C ARG A 205 -8.62 20.06 -13.07
N PHE A 206 -7.29 20.00 -12.95
CA PHE A 206 -6.56 21.02 -12.21
C PHE A 206 -6.62 22.39 -12.90
N PRO A 207 -6.63 23.50 -12.13
CA PRO A 207 -6.64 24.85 -12.67
C PRO A 207 -5.50 25.08 -13.67
N GLY A 208 -5.79 25.68 -14.82
CA GLY A 208 -4.80 25.93 -15.87
C GLY A 208 -4.79 24.89 -16.99
N SER A 209 -5.35 23.70 -16.78
CA SER A 209 -5.65 22.76 -17.86
C SER A 209 -6.80 23.30 -18.73
N PRO A 210 -6.77 23.18 -20.08
CA PRO A 210 -7.84 23.61 -20.94
C PRO A 210 -9.15 22.96 -20.49
N SER A 211 -10.07 23.77 -19.95
CA SER A 211 -11.42 23.31 -19.63
C SER A 211 -12.15 23.02 -20.94
N LYS A 212 -12.13 21.76 -21.36
CA LYS A 212 -13.16 21.25 -22.27
C LYS A 212 -13.79 20.04 -21.61
N SER A 213 -14.91 20.31 -20.96
CA SER A 213 -15.94 19.36 -20.52
C SER A 213 -16.56 18.53 -21.67
N ALA A 214 -15.95 18.51 -22.86
CA ALA A 214 -16.52 18.00 -24.09
C ALA A 214 -15.58 17.05 -24.87
N ASP A 215 -14.44 16.64 -24.31
CA ASP A 215 -13.76 15.46 -24.84
C ASP A 215 -14.59 14.25 -24.39
N THR A 216 -15.40 13.73 -25.31
CA THR A 216 -16.06 12.44 -25.14
C THR A 216 -15.00 11.41 -24.75
N PHE A 217 -15.25 10.68 -23.66
CA PHE A 217 -14.37 9.62 -23.17
C PHE A 217 -14.11 8.61 -24.30
N GLY A 218 -12.96 8.73 -24.99
CA GLY A 218 -12.63 7.82 -26.10
C GLY A 218 -11.86 8.42 -27.29
N GLU A 219 -11.73 9.74 -27.44
CA GLU A 219 -10.95 10.28 -28.57
C GLU A 219 -9.43 10.13 -28.35
N LYS A 220 -8.85 9.17 -29.09
CA LYS A 220 -7.40 9.13 -29.38
C LYS A 220 -7.06 10.36 -30.24
N GLY A 221 -6.66 11.46 -29.62
CA GLY A 221 -6.23 12.65 -30.36
C GLY A 221 -6.27 13.99 -29.61
N SER A 222 -6.79 14.05 -28.38
CA SER A 222 -6.76 15.30 -27.61
C SER A 222 -5.31 15.73 -27.38
N SER A 223 -4.92 16.84 -28.01
CA SER A 223 -3.55 17.35 -27.94
C SER A 223 -3.18 17.64 -26.49
N SER A 224 -2.05 17.14 -26.00
CA SER A 224 -1.54 17.37 -24.63
C SER A 224 -1.18 18.83 -24.32
N HIS A 225 -1.32 19.73 -25.30
CA HIS A 225 -0.99 21.15 -25.17
C HIS A 225 -1.89 21.83 -24.14
N GLY A 226 -1.27 22.28 -23.04
CA GLY A 226 -1.91 23.04 -21.97
C GLY A 226 -2.36 22.23 -20.76
N ILE A 227 -2.45 20.90 -20.84
CA ILE A 227 -2.75 20.08 -19.65
C ILE A 227 -1.52 20.08 -18.75
N GLN A 228 -1.73 20.37 -17.46
CA GLN A 228 -0.67 20.28 -16.46
C GLN A 228 -0.07 18.88 -16.45
N LYS A 229 1.26 18.75 -16.43
CA LYS A 229 1.92 17.45 -16.33
C LYS A 229 2.02 17.00 -14.88
N LEU A 230 1.96 15.69 -14.68
CA LEU A 230 1.97 15.00 -13.39
C LEU A 230 3.32 15.18 -12.66
N LYS A 231 3.25 15.71 -11.44
CA LYS A 231 4.23 15.46 -10.38
C LYS A 231 3.66 14.39 -9.45
N PHE A 232 4.39 13.30 -9.22
CA PHE A 232 3.88 12.13 -8.52
C PHE A 232 4.86 11.55 -7.52
N ILE A 233 4.35 11.15 -6.35
CA ILE A 233 5.06 10.33 -5.36
C ILE A 233 4.22 9.09 -5.10
N GLY A 234 4.74 7.92 -5.49
CA GLY A 234 4.12 6.63 -5.23
C GLY A 234 4.93 5.83 -4.21
N LEU A 235 4.28 5.32 -3.18
CA LEU A 235 4.88 4.38 -2.21
C LEU A 235 4.29 2.99 -2.40
N SER A 236 5.12 1.94 -2.35
CA SER A 236 4.66 0.54 -2.37
C SER A 236 3.74 0.24 -3.57
N TYR A 237 2.50 -0.22 -3.38
CA TYR A 237 1.51 -0.37 -4.48
C TYR A 237 1.32 0.91 -5.33
N GLY A 238 1.46 2.09 -4.75
CA GLY A 238 1.49 3.36 -5.48
C GLY A 238 2.59 3.41 -6.56
N THR A 239 3.70 2.68 -6.38
CA THR A 239 4.73 2.55 -7.42
C THR A 239 4.25 1.77 -8.64
N MET A 240 3.35 0.81 -8.46
CA MET A 240 2.73 0.08 -9.57
C MET A 240 1.77 1.01 -10.33
N VAL A 241 0.97 1.83 -9.62
CA VAL A 241 0.13 2.85 -10.26
C VAL A 241 0.98 3.82 -11.09
N GLY A 242 2.12 4.26 -10.55
CA GLY A 242 3.08 5.10 -11.27
C GLY A 242 3.64 4.43 -12.53
N GLN A 243 4.03 3.16 -12.46
CA GLN A 243 4.50 2.38 -13.61
C GLN A 243 3.42 2.24 -14.70
N PHE A 244 2.18 1.95 -14.33
CA PHE A 244 1.05 1.89 -15.27
C PHE A 244 0.82 3.25 -15.93
N PHE A 245 0.80 4.33 -15.15
CA PHE A 245 0.63 5.68 -15.69
C PHE A 245 1.75 6.08 -16.64
N ALA A 246 3.01 5.89 -16.25
CA ALA A 246 4.16 6.22 -17.09
C ALA A 246 4.22 5.40 -18.39
N SER A 247 3.62 4.21 -18.41
CA SER A 247 3.54 3.36 -19.60
C SER A 247 2.37 3.71 -20.51
N LEU A 248 1.20 4.04 -19.93
CA LEU A 248 -0.02 4.38 -20.65
C LEU A 248 -0.06 5.84 -21.13
N TYR A 249 0.50 6.75 -20.34
CA TYR A 249 0.39 8.21 -20.49
C TYR A 249 1.76 8.93 -20.30
N PRO A 250 2.85 8.47 -20.95
CA PRO A 250 4.20 9.00 -20.72
C PRO A 250 4.33 10.51 -20.95
N GLU A 251 3.57 11.08 -21.88
CA GLU A 251 3.58 12.50 -22.25
C GLU A 251 3.08 13.42 -21.13
N TYR A 252 2.30 12.87 -20.20
CA TYR A 252 1.77 13.57 -19.04
C TYR A 252 2.67 13.48 -17.81
N VAL A 253 3.86 12.89 -17.89
CA VAL A 253 4.79 12.80 -16.75
C VAL A 253 5.76 13.99 -16.74
N SER A 254 5.79 14.74 -15.62
CA SER A 254 6.77 15.79 -15.34
C SER A 254 7.80 15.35 -14.31
N ARG A 255 7.36 14.93 -13.13
CA ARG A 255 8.22 14.38 -12.07
C ARG A 255 7.55 13.16 -11.50
N MET A 256 8.31 12.09 -11.32
CA MET A 256 7.80 10.86 -10.74
C MET A 256 8.84 10.26 -9.80
N VAL A 257 8.42 10.04 -8.56
CA VAL A 257 9.18 9.37 -7.51
C VAL A 257 8.46 8.07 -7.19
N LEU A 258 9.17 6.95 -7.26
CA LEU A 258 8.64 5.63 -6.95
C LEU A 258 9.50 5.00 -5.86
N ASP A 259 8.97 4.93 -4.63
CA ASP A 259 9.69 4.44 -3.46
C ASP A 259 9.10 3.14 -2.92
N GLY A 260 9.95 2.17 -2.60
CA GLY A 260 9.53 0.79 -2.32
C GLY A 260 8.91 0.16 -3.56
N THR A 261 9.71 -0.04 -4.60
CA THR A 261 9.22 -0.36 -5.95
C THR A 261 8.76 -1.81 -6.10
N GLY A 262 7.47 -2.01 -6.39
CA GLY A 262 6.95 -3.29 -6.86
C GLY A 262 7.26 -3.53 -8.35
N ASP A 263 7.46 -4.78 -8.77
CA ASP A 263 7.63 -5.12 -10.19
C ASP A 263 6.26 -5.40 -10.83
N ALA A 264 5.73 -4.44 -11.60
CA ALA A 264 4.43 -4.58 -12.27
C ALA A 264 4.41 -5.74 -13.27
N ARG A 265 5.52 -6.04 -13.94
CA ARG A 265 5.62 -7.16 -14.90
C ARG A 265 5.52 -8.50 -14.18
N ASP A 266 6.25 -8.64 -13.08
CA ASP A 266 6.22 -9.85 -12.25
C ASP A 266 4.86 -10.04 -11.56
N TRP A 267 4.24 -8.96 -11.09
CA TRP A 267 2.90 -9.01 -10.51
C TRP A 267 1.85 -9.48 -11.53
N VAL A 268 1.79 -8.84 -12.70
CA VAL A 268 0.76 -9.09 -13.72
C VAL A 268 0.92 -10.47 -14.36
N ALA A 269 2.15 -10.93 -14.59
CA ALA A 269 2.43 -12.18 -15.32
C ALA A 269 2.75 -13.38 -14.42
N LYS A 270 3.25 -13.17 -13.20
CA LYS A 270 3.78 -14.26 -12.35
C LYS A 270 3.25 -14.26 -10.93
N TRP A 271 2.28 -13.42 -10.60
CA TRP A 271 1.79 -13.30 -9.22
C TRP A 271 2.88 -12.87 -8.22
N GLN A 272 3.78 -11.98 -8.65
CA GLN A 272 4.79 -11.36 -7.78
C GLN A 272 5.71 -12.44 -7.15
N MET A 273 6.36 -13.28 -7.97
CA MET A 273 7.21 -14.36 -7.48
C MET A 273 8.54 -13.91 -6.87
N GLY A 274 9.08 -12.72 -7.19
CA GLY A 274 10.49 -12.39 -6.91
C GLY A 274 10.75 -11.27 -5.90
N HIS A 275 9.91 -11.08 -4.88
CA HIS A 275 9.95 -9.87 -4.04
C HIS A 275 10.20 -10.11 -2.54
N LEU A 276 10.14 -11.35 -2.05
CA LEU A 276 10.31 -11.67 -0.60
C LEU A 276 11.78 -11.86 -0.18
N ILE A 277 12.72 -11.63 -1.10
CA ILE A 277 14.13 -12.01 -0.94
C ILE A 277 14.88 -11.30 0.20
N ASP A 278 14.37 -10.16 0.67
CA ASP A 278 15.00 -9.37 1.74
C ASP A 278 14.35 -9.61 3.12
N THR A 279 13.16 -10.23 3.18
CA THR A 279 12.38 -10.32 4.43
C THR A 279 13.13 -11.05 5.54
N ASP A 280 13.68 -12.23 5.24
CA ASP A 280 14.35 -13.05 6.25
C ASP A 280 15.64 -12.37 6.75
N ALA A 281 16.32 -11.59 5.89
CA ALA A 281 17.46 -10.79 6.30
C ALA A 281 17.07 -9.62 7.22
N VAL A 282 15.93 -8.97 6.98
CA VAL A 282 15.39 -7.97 7.92
C VAL A 282 15.03 -8.63 9.25
N TRP A 283 14.38 -9.78 9.21
CA TRP A 283 13.98 -10.50 10.42
C TRP A 283 15.16 -11.02 11.22
N ALA A 284 16.17 -11.63 10.60
CA ALA A 284 17.37 -12.11 11.31
C ALA A 284 18.02 -11.00 12.14
N SER A 285 18.04 -9.79 11.58
CA SER A 285 18.62 -8.62 12.23
C SER A 285 17.87 -8.14 13.48
N PHE A 286 16.64 -8.60 13.73
CA PHE A 286 15.92 -8.39 14.99
C PHE A 286 16.65 -9.04 16.17
N TYR A 287 17.21 -10.23 15.97
CA TYR A 287 17.93 -10.95 17.02
C TYR A 287 19.30 -10.32 17.28
N ASP A 288 19.98 -9.85 16.24
CA ASP A 288 21.22 -9.07 16.37
C ASP A 288 20.99 -7.79 17.17
N ASP A 289 20.00 -6.99 16.76
CA ASP A 289 19.63 -5.75 17.44
C ASP A 289 19.25 -6.01 18.91
N CYS A 290 18.53 -7.10 19.19
CA CYS A 290 18.15 -7.49 20.55
C CYS A 290 19.35 -7.94 21.41
N PHE A 291 20.26 -8.72 20.84
CA PHE A 291 21.45 -9.20 21.52
C PHE A 291 22.39 -8.04 21.88
N ASP A 292 22.62 -7.11 20.94
CA ASP A 292 23.42 -5.91 21.14
C ASP A 292 22.81 -4.97 22.20
N ALA A 293 21.48 -4.90 22.26
CA ALA A 293 20.74 -4.11 23.23
C ALA A 293 20.76 -4.67 24.67
N LYS A 294 21.12 -5.95 24.85
CA LYS A 294 21.22 -6.63 26.15
C LYS A 294 20.00 -6.43 27.04
N GLU A 295 20.15 -5.85 28.23
CA GLU A 295 19.08 -5.65 29.21
C GLU A 295 17.96 -4.74 28.71
N LEU A 296 18.19 -3.96 27.65
CA LEU A 296 17.14 -3.18 26.98
C LEU A 296 16.22 -4.05 26.11
N CYS A 297 16.66 -5.25 25.72
CA CYS A 297 15.82 -6.21 25.02
C CYS A 297 15.19 -7.22 26.00
N PRO A 298 13.85 -7.30 26.10
CA PRO A 298 13.18 -8.25 26.99
C PRO A 298 13.48 -9.72 26.70
N LEU A 299 13.89 -10.06 25.48
CA LEU A 299 14.21 -11.43 25.09
C LEU A 299 15.61 -11.87 25.51
N TRP A 300 16.53 -10.94 25.77
CA TRP A 300 17.92 -11.26 26.13
C TRP A 300 18.00 -11.88 27.53
N ARG A 301 18.98 -12.77 27.72
CA ARG A 301 19.31 -13.42 29.00
C ARG A 301 20.83 -13.37 29.19
N GLU A 302 21.27 -13.33 30.45
CA GLU A 302 22.70 -13.31 30.81
C GLU A 302 23.48 -14.55 30.29
N ALA A 303 22.77 -15.64 30.00
CA ALA A 303 23.33 -16.87 29.44
C ALA A 303 23.48 -16.85 27.90
N ASP A 304 22.89 -15.87 27.21
CA ASP A 304 22.99 -15.76 25.75
C ASP A 304 24.41 -15.29 25.38
N LEU A 305 25.11 -16.06 24.55
CA LEU A 305 26.50 -15.79 24.12
C LEU A 305 26.56 -15.15 22.72
N LYS A 306 25.49 -15.25 21.95
CA LYS A 306 25.33 -14.76 20.57
C LYS A 306 23.84 -14.57 20.23
N SER A 307 23.53 -13.83 19.16
CA SER A 307 22.14 -13.55 18.76
C SER A 307 21.35 -14.82 18.42
N GLU A 308 22.03 -15.86 17.92
CA GLU A 308 21.39 -17.14 17.59
C GLU A 308 20.81 -17.87 18.81
N ASP A 309 21.31 -17.63 20.03
CA ASP A 309 20.75 -18.24 21.24
C ASP A 309 19.34 -17.68 21.55
N ILE A 310 19.10 -16.42 21.17
CA ILE A 310 17.78 -15.77 21.24
C ILE A 310 16.90 -16.30 20.11
N GLU A 311 17.43 -16.38 18.90
CA GLU A 311 16.72 -16.91 17.73
C GLU A 311 16.22 -18.33 17.97
N ASP A 312 17.09 -19.25 18.38
CA ASP A 312 16.77 -20.65 18.63
C ASP A 312 15.62 -20.78 19.64
N ARG A 313 15.70 -20.04 20.75
CA ARG A 313 14.68 -20.03 21.81
C ARG A 313 13.34 -19.47 21.33
N VAL A 314 13.35 -18.38 20.56
CA VAL A 314 12.13 -17.78 20.00
C VAL A 314 11.51 -18.68 18.94
N MET A 315 12.32 -19.27 18.07
CA MET A 315 11.85 -20.16 17.01
C MET A 315 11.33 -21.48 17.56
N GLU A 316 11.93 -22.05 18.61
CA GLU A 316 11.38 -23.21 19.32
C GLU A 316 9.99 -22.90 19.88
N PHE A 317 9.82 -21.73 20.50
CA PHE A 317 8.52 -21.29 21.00
C PHE A 317 7.50 -21.13 19.87
N ILE A 318 7.85 -20.44 18.78
CA ILE A 318 6.96 -20.23 17.62
C ILE A 318 6.55 -21.58 17.02
N GLU A 319 7.50 -22.49 16.79
CA GLU A 319 7.22 -23.82 16.24
C GLU A 319 6.30 -24.64 17.16
N SER A 320 6.41 -24.48 18.48
CA SER A 320 5.52 -25.14 19.43
C SER A 320 4.04 -24.72 19.29
N LEU A 321 3.77 -23.53 18.74
CA LEU A 321 2.41 -23.02 18.49
C LEU A 321 1.66 -23.83 17.43
N LYS A 322 2.36 -24.60 16.58
CA LYS A 322 1.73 -25.52 15.63
C LYS A 322 0.96 -26.65 16.31
N GLN A 323 1.32 -26.99 17.55
CA GLN A 323 0.64 -28.02 18.34
C GLN A 323 -0.15 -27.43 19.51
N ARG A 324 0.30 -26.30 20.05
CA ARG A 324 -0.26 -25.66 21.24
C ARG A 324 -0.46 -24.17 20.97
N PRO A 325 -1.52 -23.78 20.24
CA PRO A 325 -1.82 -22.37 20.04
C PRO A 325 -2.09 -21.69 21.39
N LEU A 326 -1.79 -20.40 21.46
CA LEU A 326 -2.10 -19.58 22.62
C LEU A 326 -3.53 -19.03 22.54
N TYR A 327 -3.98 -18.44 23.63
CA TYR A 327 -5.24 -17.71 23.70
C TYR A 327 -5.03 -16.42 24.48
N ASN A 328 -5.81 -15.39 24.19
CA ASN A 328 -5.90 -14.20 25.02
C ASN A 328 -7.34 -13.78 25.28
N VAL A 329 -7.53 -13.02 26.36
CA VAL A 329 -8.81 -12.40 26.72
C VAL A 329 -8.57 -10.92 26.94
N VAL A 330 -8.90 -10.10 25.94
CA VAL A 330 -8.63 -8.66 25.95
C VAL A 330 -9.87 -7.90 25.49
N GLY A 331 -10.22 -6.81 26.19
CA GLY A 331 -11.34 -5.94 25.79
C GLY A 331 -12.70 -6.67 25.73
N GLY A 332 -12.90 -7.69 26.56
CA GLY A 332 -14.13 -8.50 26.57
C GLY A 332 -14.23 -9.53 25.45
N ASN A 333 -13.17 -9.73 24.65
CA ASN A 333 -13.11 -10.73 23.59
C ASN A 333 -12.12 -11.84 23.93
N ALA A 334 -12.43 -13.07 23.54
CA ALA A 334 -11.50 -14.19 23.55
C ALA A 334 -11.01 -14.46 22.12
N ARG A 335 -9.70 -14.65 21.94
CA ARG A 335 -9.11 -15.00 20.64
C ARG A 335 -8.09 -16.12 20.78
N LEU A 336 -7.93 -16.87 19.69
CA LEU A 336 -6.81 -17.78 19.50
C LEU A 336 -5.62 -16.99 18.94
N ILE A 337 -4.42 -17.42 19.30
CA ILE A 337 -3.16 -16.92 18.76
C ILE A 337 -2.44 -18.13 18.17
N THR A 338 -2.47 -18.24 16.85
CA THR A 338 -1.92 -19.36 16.09
C THR A 338 -0.47 -19.12 15.70
N PHE A 339 0.21 -20.16 15.21
CA PHE A 339 1.52 -20.06 14.56
C PHE A 339 1.54 -18.95 13.49
N GLU A 340 0.53 -18.91 12.63
CA GLU A 340 0.51 -17.95 11.51
C GLU A 340 0.22 -16.52 11.98
N ASP A 341 -0.48 -16.32 13.10
CA ASP A 341 -0.64 -14.98 13.70
C ASP A 341 0.70 -14.41 14.15
N VAL A 342 1.56 -15.25 14.73
CA VAL A 342 2.93 -14.83 15.11
C VAL A 342 3.79 -14.59 13.87
N LYS A 343 3.72 -15.44 12.84
CA LYS A 343 4.39 -15.20 11.55
C LYS A 343 3.94 -13.88 10.90
N ARG A 344 2.65 -13.58 10.97
CA ARG A 344 2.07 -12.31 10.49
C ARG A 344 2.59 -11.12 11.28
N ALA A 345 2.66 -11.23 12.60
CA ALA A 345 3.27 -10.22 13.46
C ALA A 345 4.75 -10.00 13.13
N MET A 346 5.54 -11.08 12.95
CA MET A 346 6.95 -11.00 12.54
C MET A 346 7.09 -10.25 11.21
N TYR A 347 6.31 -10.64 10.19
CA TYR A 347 6.34 -9.98 8.89
C TYR A 347 6.02 -8.48 8.98
N TRP A 348 4.97 -8.09 9.70
CA TRP A 348 4.64 -6.68 9.87
C TRP A 348 5.69 -5.90 10.66
N THR A 349 6.35 -6.54 11.64
CA THR A 349 7.50 -5.95 12.33
C THR A 349 8.63 -5.62 11.37
N THR A 350 8.88 -6.46 10.36
CA THR A 350 9.91 -6.16 9.35
C THR A 350 9.63 -4.91 8.52
N MET A 351 8.37 -4.45 8.42
CA MET A 351 8.03 -3.23 7.66
C MET A 351 8.58 -1.97 8.34
N ALA A 352 8.66 -1.95 9.67
CA ALA A 352 9.14 -0.81 10.44
C ALA A 352 9.95 -1.28 11.67
N PRO A 353 11.11 -1.94 11.46
CA PRO A 353 11.80 -2.71 12.50
C PRO A 353 12.24 -1.86 13.69
N GLY A 354 12.71 -0.63 13.46
CA GLY A 354 13.14 0.26 14.55
C GLY A 354 12.01 0.70 15.49
N PHE A 355 10.75 0.70 15.01
CA PHE A 355 9.58 1.07 15.82
C PHE A 355 8.86 -0.16 16.39
N ALA A 356 8.63 -1.16 15.54
CA ALA A 356 7.86 -2.35 15.91
C ALA A 356 8.71 -3.41 16.63
N GLY A 357 10.04 -3.41 16.44
CA GLY A 357 10.97 -4.37 17.04
C GLY A 357 10.88 -4.42 18.57
N PRO A 358 11.02 -3.30 19.29
CA PRO A 358 10.90 -3.30 20.75
C PRO A 358 9.57 -3.86 21.25
N VAL A 359 8.45 -3.50 20.59
CA VAL A 359 7.12 -4.02 20.91
C VAL A 359 7.04 -5.52 20.68
N MET A 360 7.58 -6.00 19.56
CA MET A 360 7.62 -7.43 19.22
C MET A 360 8.46 -8.23 20.22
N ALA A 361 9.59 -7.69 20.69
CA ALA A 361 10.43 -8.33 21.71
C ALA A 361 9.66 -8.50 23.03
N THR A 362 8.93 -7.48 23.48
CA THR A 362 8.06 -7.59 24.66
C THR A 362 6.98 -8.64 24.47
N ILE A 363 6.27 -8.62 23.33
CA ILE A 363 5.18 -9.57 23.04
C ILE A 363 5.70 -11.02 23.07
N LEU A 364 6.83 -11.30 22.42
CA LEU A 364 7.42 -12.64 22.39
C LEU A 364 7.86 -13.09 23.78
N ASP A 365 8.53 -12.23 24.54
CA ASP A 365 9.00 -12.54 25.90
C ASP A 365 7.85 -12.89 26.85
N GLU A 366 6.79 -12.08 26.83
CA GLU A 366 5.59 -12.33 27.64
C GLU A 366 4.88 -13.62 27.23
N SER A 367 4.74 -13.85 25.91
CA SER A 367 4.10 -15.05 25.37
C SER A 367 4.82 -16.32 25.80
N MET A 368 6.15 -16.32 25.75
CA MET A 368 6.98 -17.45 26.18
C MET A 368 6.82 -17.77 27.68
N GLN A 369 6.44 -16.77 28.48
CA GLN A 369 6.13 -16.93 29.92
C GLN A 369 4.66 -17.28 30.19
N GLY A 370 3.86 -17.51 29.14
CA GLY A 370 2.42 -17.79 29.24
C GLY A 370 1.57 -16.57 29.58
N ARG A 371 2.14 -15.35 29.52
CA ARG A 371 1.39 -14.10 29.68
C ARG A 371 0.91 -13.64 28.32
N THR A 372 -0.41 -13.65 28.09
CA THR A 372 -1.01 -13.31 26.79
C THR A 372 -1.93 -12.10 26.86
N ASN A 373 -1.90 -11.34 27.96
CA ASN A 373 -2.78 -10.17 28.17
C ASN A 373 -2.29 -8.91 27.43
N PHE A 374 -1.77 -9.08 26.22
CA PHE A 374 -1.45 -8.00 25.30
C PHE A 374 -2.45 -8.02 24.15
N THR A 375 -2.83 -6.85 23.69
CA THR A 375 -3.60 -6.73 22.47
C THR A 375 -2.63 -6.99 21.30
N ILE A 376 -2.71 -8.16 20.66
CA ILE A 376 -2.22 -8.32 19.28
C ILE A 376 -3.19 -7.59 18.34
N ASP A 377 -3.44 -6.31 18.60
CA ASP A 377 -3.95 -5.42 17.58
C ASP A 377 -2.68 -4.89 16.90
N PHE A 378 -2.03 -5.75 16.11
CA PHE A 378 -1.04 -5.23 15.16
C PHE A 378 -1.82 -4.29 14.24
N PRO A 379 -1.56 -2.97 14.27
CA PRO A 379 -2.31 -2.00 13.47
C PRO A 379 -2.21 -2.31 11.96
N PHE A 380 -1.20 -3.08 11.56
CA PHE A 380 -0.99 -3.52 10.19
C PHE A 380 -1.78 -4.78 9.78
N ALA A 381 -2.37 -5.54 10.72
CA ALA A 381 -3.24 -6.67 10.39
C ALA A 381 -4.65 -6.22 9.95
N GLY A 382 -5.03 -4.97 10.21
CA GLY A 382 -6.09 -4.23 9.49
C GLY A 382 -7.51 -4.80 9.49
N ILE A 383 -7.79 -5.94 10.14
CA ILE A 383 -9.15 -6.47 10.25
C ILE A 383 -9.76 -5.87 11.53
N PRO A 384 -10.63 -4.85 11.42
CA PRO A 384 -11.32 -4.32 12.59
C PRO A 384 -12.16 -5.43 13.21
N THR A 385 -12.34 -5.38 14.53
CA THR A 385 -13.25 -6.32 15.20
C THR A 385 -14.68 -6.02 14.79
N ALA A 386 -15.55 -7.04 14.72
CA ALA A 386 -16.99 -6.81 14.47
C ALA A 386 -17.57 -5.76 15.43
N SER A 387 -17.16 -5.79 16.71
CA SER A 387 -17.56 -4.78 17.70
C SER A 387 -17.04 -3.39 17.38
N SER A 388 -15.81 -3.25 16.90
CA SER A 388 -15.22 -1.95 16.55
C SER A 388 -15.92 -1.35 15.33
N VAL A 389 -16.24 -2.16 14.33
CA VAL A 389 -17.00 -1.72 13.14
C VAL A 389 -18.39 -1.25 13.54
N LEU A 390 -19.08 -1.95 14.43
CA LEU A 390 -20.40 -1.53 14.92
C LEU A 390 -20.40 -0.18 15.64
N SER A 391 -19.24 0.25 16.16
CA SER A 391 -19.07 1.54 16.83
C SER A 391 -18.70 2.69 15.87
N MET A 392 -18.31 2.38 14.63
CA MET A 392 -17.98 3.36 13.60
C MET A 392 -19.26 3.90 12.94
N ASP A 393 -19.19 5.10 12.37
CA ASP A 393 -20.25 5.59 11.49
C ASP A 393 -20.30 4.76 10.18
N SER A 394 -21.42 4.82 9.45
CA SER A 394 -21.61 3.95 8.28
C SER A 394 -20.62 4.21 7.14
N GLN A 395 -20.07 5.41 7.01
CA GLN A 395 -19.09 5.73 5.97
C GLN A 395 -17.72 5.21 6.35
N ASP A 396 -17.35 5.35 7.61
CA ASP A 396 -16.11 4.82 8.16
C ASP A 396 -16.14 3.29 8.22
N GLN A 397 -17.30 2.67 8.49
CA GLN A 397 -17.48 1.22 8.33
C GLN A 397 -17.18 0.76 6.90
N MET A 398 -17.71 1.49 5.91
CA MET A 398 -17.49 1.17 4.50
C MET A 398 -16.03 1.41 4.09
N ALA A 399 -15.42 2.50 4.53
CA ALA A 399 -14.02 2.82 4.27
C ALA A 399 -13.05 1.89 5.02
N ALA A 400 -13.46 1.28 6.14
CA ALA A 400 -12.69 0.28 6.87
C ALA A 400 -12.82 -1.14 6.27
N SER A 401 -13.90 -1.42 5.53
CA SER A 401 -14.20 -2.73 4.95
C SER A 401 -13.60 -2.92 3.55
N ASN A 402 -12.26 -2.90 3.45
CA ASN A 402 -11.55 -2.88 2.17
C ASN A 402 -11.05 -4.25 1.68
N ALA A 403 -11.30 -5.33 2.43
CA ALA A 403 -10.76 -6.66 2.12
C ALA A 403 -11.14 -7.14 0.71
N ASP A 404 -12.40 -6.91 0.31
CA ASP A 404 -12.92 -7.32 -1.00
C ASP A 404 -12.30 -6.49 -2.14
N ALA A 405 -12.08 -5.20 -1.91
CA ALA A 405 -11.47 -4.33 -2.90
C ALA A 405 -10.01 -4.71 -3.19
N GLY A 406 -9.24 -5.06 -2.15
CA GLY A 406 -7.87 -5.53 -2.33
C GLY A 406 -7.80 -6.82 -3.15
N VAL A 407 -8.72 -7.77 -2.90
CA VAL A 407 -8.86 -8.97 -3.73
C VAL A 407 -9.26 -8.59 -5.16
N ALA A 408 -10.25 -7.72 -5.36
CA ALA A 408 -10.70 -7.30 -6.68
C ALA A 408 -9.57 -6.70 -7.53
N VAL A 409 -8.77 -5.79 -6.97
CA VAL A 409 -7.60 -5.19 -7.65
C VAL A 409 -6.56 -6.26 -7.97
N ASN A 410 -6.14 -7.05 -6.98
CA ASN A 410 -5.12 -8.09 -7.15
C ASN A 410 -5.50 -9.09 -8.24
N CYS A 411 -6.74 -9.59 -8.19
CA CYS A 411 -7.22 -10.53 -9.18
C CYS A 411 -7.42 -9.85 -10.54
N ALA A 412 -7.83 -8.59 -10.61
CA ALA A 412 -8.02 -7.87 -11.86
C ALA A 412 -6.71 -7.69 -12.65
N ASP A 413 -5.65 -7.25 -11.98
CA ASP A 413 -4.38 -6.97 -12.63
C ASP A 413 -3.61 -8.24 -13.02
N ALA A 414 -3.55 -9.21 -12.11
CA ALA A 414 -2.84 -10.46 -12.35
C ALA A 414 -3.60 -11.40 -13.30
N GLU A 415 -2.86 -12.37 -13.86
CA GLU A 415 -3.42 -13.41 -14.72
C GLU A 415 -4.51 -14.22 -13.98
N ALA A 416 -5.53 -14.65 -14.72
CA ALA A 416 -6.60 -15.48 -14.16
C ALA A 416 -6.05 -16.84 -13.74
N ILE A 417 -6.35 -17.24 -12.49
CA ILE A 417 -5.81 -18.45 -11.87
C ILE A 417 -6.88 -19.37 -11.30
N THR A 418 -8.14 -19.19 -11.68
CA THR A 418 -9.29 -20.00 -11.20
C THR A 418 -9.18 -21.49 -11.53
N ASN A 419 -8.44 -21.84 -12.58
CA ASN A 419 -8.18 -23.22 -13.00
C ASN A 419 -6.86 -23.79 -12.45
N THR A 420 -6.19 -23.10 -11.53
CA THR A 420 -4.92 -23.57 -10.95
C THR A 420 -5.18 -24.79 -10.07
N SER A 421 -4.43 -25.88 -10.30
CA SER A 421 -4.52 -27.07 -9.45
C SER A 421 -3.90 -26.83 -8.07
N LEU A 422 -4.35 -27.59 -7.07
CA LEU A 422 -3.75 -27.54 -5.72
C LEU A 422 -2.24 -27.84 -5.78
N ALA A 423 -1.82 -28.79 -6.61
CA ALA A 423 -0.40 -29.12 -6.78
C ALA A 423 0.43 -27.93 -7.30
N ASN A 424 -0.09 -27.18 -8.27
CA ASN A 424 0.58 -25.98 -8.78
C ASN A 424 0.63 -24.85 -7.74
N PHE A 425 -0.44 -24.70 -6.95
CA PHE A 425 -0.46 -23.75 -5.84
C PHE A 425 0.57 -24.12 -4.75
N LYS A 426 0.67 -25.40 -4.38
CA LYS A 426 1.68 -25.89 -3.44
C LYS A 426 3.10 -25.67 -3.96
N GLY A 427 3.36 -25.95 -5.24
CA GLY A 427 4.66 -25.67 -5.86
C GLY A 427 5.01 -24.17 -5.82
N TYR A 428 4.02 -23.29 -6.01
CA TYR A 428 4.19 -21.85 -5.82
C TYR A 428 4.51 -21.49 -4.37
N LEU A 429 3.78 -22.06 -3.40
CA LEU A 429 4.00 -21.79 -1.98
C LEU A 429 5.40 -22.25 -1.54
N SER A 430 5.84 -23.45 -1.93
CA SER A 430 7.20 -23.94 -1.63
C SER A 430 8.29 -23.04 -2.26
N ALA A 431 8.03 -22.47 -3.44
CA ALA A 431 8.96 -21.54 -4.06
C ALA A 431 9.00 -20.17 -3.35
N LEU A 432 7.93 -19.77 -2.65
CA LEU A 432 7.94 -18.60 -1.76
C LEU A 432 8.62 -18.92 -0.43
N GLU A 433 8.37 -20.09 0.16
CA GLU A 433 9.01 -20.53 1.42
C GLU A 433 10.53 -20.62 1.27
N ASN A 434 11.02 -21.05 0.10
CA ASN A 434 12.44 -21.03 -0.24
C ASN A 434 13.04 -19.61 -0.36
N GLN A 435 12.21 -18.58 -0.56
CA GLN A 435 12.66 -17.18 -0.55
C GLN A 435 12.60 -16.57 0.85
N SER A 436 11.50 -16.81 1.56
CA SER A 436 11.29 -16.30 2.90
C SER A 436 10.42 -17.26 3.71
N SER A 437 11.00 -17.76 4.79
CA SER A 437 10.25 -18.51 5.79
C SER A 437 9.27 -17.61 6.53
N VAL A 438 9.53 -16.30 6.63
CA VAL A 438 8.72 -15.31 7.37
C VAL A 438 7.48 -14.86 6.59
N ALA A 439 7.60 -14.62 5.28
CA ALA A 439 6.59 -13.92 4.49
C ALA A 439 5.86 -14.75 3.43
N ALA A 440 6.23 -16.02 3.22
CA ALA A 440 5.58 -16.84 2.18
C ALA A 440 4.05 -16.91 2.33
N PHE A 441 3.54 -16.91 3.56
CA PHE A 441 2.10 -16.92 3.85
C PHE A 441 1.40 -15.73 3.20
N PHE A 442 1.99 -14.53 3.25
CA PHE A 442 1.37 -13.29 2.81
C PHE A 442 0.96 -13.36 1.34
N GLN A 443 1.84 -13.93 0.50
CA GLN A 443 1.59 -14.04 -0.94
C GLN A 443 0.84 -15.30 -1.32
N GLY A 444 1.00 -16.39 -0.55
CA GLY A 444 0.14 -17.55 -0.67
C GLY A 444 -1.33 -17.21 -0.41
N GLU A 445 -1.62 -16.46 0.67
CA GLU A 445 -2.97 -16.01 1.03
C GLU A 445 -3.58 -15.09 -0.03
N ARG A 446 -2.80 -14.15 -0.60
CA ARG A 446 -3.28 -13.31 -1.71
C ARG A 446 -3.64 -14.14 -2.95
N LYS A 447 -2.78 -15.08 -3.32
CA LYS A 447 -2.97 -15.91 -4.51
C LYS A 447 -4.15 -16.87 -4.38
N ILE A 448 -4.31 -17.54 -3.22
CA ILE A 448 -5.41 -18.49 -3.03
C ILE A 448 -6.79 -17.82 -3.07
N ARG A 449 -6.91 -16.58 -2.55
CA ARG A 449 -8.14 -15.77 -2.67
C ARG A 449 -8.53 -15.57 -4.14
N CYS A 450 -7.55 -15.33 -5.02
CA CYS A 450 -7.81 -15.15 -6.45
C CYS A 450 -8.01 -16.45 -7.24
N MET A 451 -7.69 -17.63 -6.68
CA MET A 451 -8.12 -18.91 -7.25
C MET A 451 -9.65 -19.10 -7.13
N GLY A 452 -10.29 -18.49 -6.13
CA GLY A 452 -11.74 -18.49 -5.99
C GLY A 452 -12.46 -17.38 -6.79
N TRP A 453 -11.73 -16.37 -7.27
CA TRP A 453 -12.31 -15.13 -7.78
C TRP A 453 -12.70 -15.20 -9.26
N GLN A 454 -14.00 -15.26 -9.54
CA GLN A 454 -14.54 -15.42 -10.90
C GLN A 454 -14.71 -14.11 -11.67
N ILE A 455 -14.73 -12.96 -10.97
CA ILE A 455 -14.96 -11.65 -11.62
C ILE A 455 -13.68 -11.20 -12.32
N ARG A 456 -13.74 -11.01 -13.64
CA ARG A 456 -12.62 -10.53 -14.46
C ARG A 456 -12.82 -9.08 -14.90
N PRO A 457 -11.73 -8.32 -15.06
CA PRO A 457 -11.84 -6.91 -15.38
C PRO A 457 -12.30 -6.69 -16.83
N ALA A 458 -13.08 -5.64 -17.05
CA ALA A 458 -13.44 -5.16 -18.39
C ALA A 458 -12.23 -4.57 -19.14
N TRP A 459 -11.27 -4.01 -18.41
CA TRP A 459 -10.00 -3.52 -18.97
C TRP A 459 -8.83 -3.96 -18.10
N ARG A 460 -7.88 -4.66 -18.72
CA ARG A 460 -6.63 -5.11 -18.11
C ARG A 460 -5.46 -4.69 -19.00
N PHE A 461 -4.47 -4.04 -18.41
CA PHE A 461 -3.23 -3.69 -19.09
C PHE A 461 -2.16 -4.73 -18.76
N THR A 462 -1.59 -5.37 -19.79
CA THR A 462 -0.59 -6.44 -19.65
C THR A 462 0.83 -5.99 -19.99
N GLY A 463 1.02 -4.68 -20.15
CA GLY A 463 2.27 -4.07 -20.56
C GLY A 463 2.30 -3.68 -22.05
N PRO A 464 3.48 -3.26 -22.54
CA PRO A 464 4.76 -3.27 -21.83
C PRO A 464 4.81 -2.21 -20.71
N PHE A 465 5.42 -2.54 -19.57
CA PHE A 465 5.63 -1.63 -18.43
C PHE A 465 6.95 -0.87 -18.60
N THR A 466 6.98 0.08 -19.52
CA THR A 466 8.20 0.77 -19.96
C THR A 466 7.88 2.12 -20.57
N SER A 467 8.83 3.05 -20.50
CA SER A 467 8.81 4.26 -21.33
C SER A 467 9.70 4.19 -22.57
N LYS A 468 10.26 3.02 -22.91
CA LYS A 468 11.11 2.88 -24.10
C LYS A 468 10.30 3.09 -25.39
N SER A 469 10.83 3.96 -26.24
CA SER A 469 10.45 4.08 -27.66
C SER A 469 11.06 2.95 -28.49
N GLU A 470 10.60 2.80 -29.72
CA GLU A 470 11.11 1.79 -30.66
C GLU A 470 12.62 1.98 -30.96
N ASP A 471 13.10 3.22 -30.94
CA ASP A 471 14.51 3.60 -31.10
C ASP A 471 15.34 3.50 -29.82
N GLY A 472 14.74 3.07 -28.70
CA GLY A 472 15.39 2.94 -27.40
C GLY A 472 15.44 4.23 -26.56
N SER A 473 14.96 5.37 -27.10
CA SER A 473 14.84 6.62 -26.33
C SER A 473 13.73 6.54 -25.27
N SER A 474 13.72 7.47 -24.31
CA SER A 474 12.62 7.58 -23.35
C SER A 474 11.48 8.40 -23.92
N LYS A 475 10.25 7.92 -23.77
CA LYS A 475 9.00 8.67 -24.00
C LYS A 475 8.74 9.72 -22.90
N LEU A 476 9.45 9.65 -21.78
CA LEU A 476 9.28 10.59 -20.67
C LEU A 476 10.11 11.85 -20.91
N SER A 477 9.52 13.01 -20.61
CA SER A 477 10.24 14.29 -20.69
C SER A 477 11.25 14.49 -19.55
N THR A 478 11.08 13.77 -18.44
CA THR A 478 12.04 13.72 -17.33
C THR A 478 12.12 12.27 -16.85
N PRO A 479 13.32 11.72 -16.59
CA PRO A 479 13.44 10.35 -16.07
C PRO A 479 12.90 10.22 -14.65
N ILE A 480 12.57 8.99 -14.24
CA ILE A 480 11.97 8.69 -12.94
C ILE A 480 13.06 8.58 -11.86
N LEU A 481 12.76 9.05 -10.65
CA LEU A 481 13.57 8.77 -9.47
C LEU A 481 12.98 7.55 -8.74
N PHE A 482 13.69 6.43 -8.77
CA PHE A 482 13.36 5.26 -7.97
C PHE A 482 14.07 5.34 -6.62
N MET A 483 13.39 4.92 -5.56
CA MET A 483 13.91 4.93 -4.19
C MET A 483 13.63 3.60 -3.50
N GLY A 484 14.47 3.25 -2.53
CA GLY A 484 14.23 2.11 -1.67
C GLY A 484 15.33 1.92 -0.62
N ASN A 485 15.01 1.11 0.39
CA ASN A 485 15.96 0.71 1.42
C ASN A 485 16.86 -0.42 0.93
N ARG A 486 18.03 -0.60 1.56
CA ARG A 486 18.96 -1.70 1.28
C ARG A 486 18.28 -3.05 1.47
N LEU A 487 17.49 -3.18 2.54
CA LEU A 487 16.66 -4.34 2.82
C LEU A 487 15.21 -3.86 2.97
N ASP A 488 14.39 -4.15 1.97
CA ASP A 488 12.95 -3.87 2.00
C ASP A 488 12.19 -5.20 1.96
N PRO A 489 11.48 -5.58 3.04
CA PRO A 489 10.87 -6.90 3.18
C PRO A 489 9.68 -7.16 2.23
N MET A 490 9.20 -6.14 1.49
CA MET A 490 8.06 -6.26 0.59
C MET A 490 8.42 -5.88 -0.85
N THR A 491 9.30 -4.89 -1.04
CA THR A 491 9.66 -4.35 -2.35
C THR A 491 11.16 -4.07 -2.44
N SER A 492 11.94 -5.17 -2.51
CA SER A 492 13.40 -5.17 -2.52
C SER A 492 14.02 -4.14 -3.47
N ILE A 493 15.20 -3.63 -3.12
CA ILE A 493 15.96 -2.70 -3.97
C ILE A 493 16.31 -3.32 -5.33
N ALA A 494 16.37 -4.65 -5.42
CA ALA A 494 16.54 -5.37 -6.67
C ALA A 494 15.38 -5.10 -7.64
N ASN A 495 14.14 -5.00 -7.16
CA ASN A 495 12.98 -4.61 -7.98
C ASN A 495 13.14 -3.17 -8.48
N ALA A 496 13.54 -2.23 -7.63
CA ALA A 496 13.78 -0.85 -8.06
C ALA A 496 14.81 -0.77 -9.19
N ARG A 497 15.93 -1.49 -9.09
CA ARG A 497 16.97 -1.57 -10.14
C ARG A 497 16.45 -2.21 -11.42
N LYS A 498 15.71 -3.31 -11.30
CA LYS A 498 15.12 -4.02 -12.44
C LYS A 498 14.11 -3.14 -13.17
N VAL A 499 13.15 -2.55 -12.47
CA VAL A 499 12.13 -1.68 -13.05
C VAL A 499 12.75 -0.41 -13.62
N ALA A 500 13.71 0.22 -12.93
CA ALA A 500 14.41 1.40 -13.45
C ALA A 500 15.07 1.15 -14.82
N SER A 501 15.55 -0.08 -15.08
CA SER A 501 16.12 -0.45 -16.38
C SER A 501 15.10 -0.43 -17.53
N ASP A 502 13.80 -0.48 -17.24
CA ASP A 502 12.72 -0.34 -18.20
C ASP A 502 12.35 1.13 -18.48
N PHE A 503 12.90 2.10 -17.75
CA PHE A 503 12.63 3.53 -17.93
C PHE A 503 13.93 4.32 -18.20
N PRO A 504 14.31 4.54 -19.47
CA PRO A 504 15.63 5.08 -19.82
C PRO A 504 15.92 6.43 -19.15
N GLY A 505 17.16 6.58 -18.67
CA GLY A 505 17.65 7.75 -17.94
C GLY A 505 17.26 7.79 -16.46
N SER A 506 16.41 6.86 -16.00
CA SER A 506 15.98 6.82 -14.59
C SER A 506 17.10 6.27 -13.70
N VAL A 507 17.10 6.67 -12.44
CA VAL A 507 18.12 6.26 -11.46
C VAL A 507 17.47 5.70 -10.20
N VAL A 508 18.23 4.88 -9.48
CA VAL A 508 17.84 4.36 -8.16
C VAL A 508 18.68 5.04 -7.10
N LEU A 509 18.02 5.70 -6.15
CA LEU A 509 18.58 6.19 -4.91
C LEU A 509 18.35 5.13 -3.82
N GLN A 510 19.42 4.64 -3.24
CA GLN A 510 19.34 3.65 -2.17
C GLN A 510 19.62 4.32 -0.82
N GLN A 511 18.82 3.98 0.19
CA GLN A 511 19.10 4.28 1.59
C GLN A 511 19.64 3.03 2.29
N ASN A 512 20.71 3.16 3.08
CA ASN A 512 21.30 2.06 3.84
C ASN A 512 20.48 1.67 5.08
N ALA A 513 19.16 1.59 4.96
CA ALA A 513 18.26 1.23 6.05
C ALA A 513 17.61 -0.15 5.82
N ARG A 514 16.90 -0.60 6.85
CA ARG A 514 16.01 -1.76 6.86
C ARG A 514 14.57 -1.27 7.03
N GLY A 515 13.60 -1.92 6.39
CA GLY A 515 12.18 -1.57 6.49
C GLY A 515 11.57 -1.24 5.13
N HIS A 516 10.26 -0.98 5.12
CA HIS A 516 9.50 -0.80 3.89
C HIS A 516 9.43 0.67 3.45
N CYS A 517 9.86 0.94 2.22
CA CYS A 517 10.00 2.28 1.62
C CYS A 517 11.03 3.17 2.36
N ALA A 518 11.82 3.95 1.62
CA ALA A 518 12.76 4.90 2.22
C ALA A 518 12.04 6.06 2.92
N LEU A 519 10.89 6.47 2.37
CA LEU A 519 9.98 7.50 2.90
C LEU A 519 8.93 6.93 3.86
N GLY A 520 8.72 5.61 3.86
CA GLY A 520 7.81 4.93 4.80
C GLY A 520 8.41 4.77 6.20
N ASN A 521 9.75 4.82 6.31
CA ASN A 521 10.43 4.88 7.60
C ASN A 521 10.16 6.22 8.29
N ILE A 522 9.94 6.19 9.61
CA ILE A 522 9.57 7.36 10.43
C ILE A 522 10.59 8.52 10.29
N VAL A 523 11.85 8.21 9.99
CA VAL A 523 12.90 9.21 9.73
C VAL A 523 13.69 8.83 8.48
N PRO A 524 13.30 9.33 7.30
CA PRO A 524 14.14 9.23 6.10
C PRO A 524 15.45 10.00 6.31
N SER A 525 16.56 9.49 5.79
CA SER A 525 17.86 10.15 5.92
C SER A 525 17.81 11.57 5.33
N PRO A 526 18.37 12.59 6.00
CA PRO A 526 18.66 13.90 5.41
C PRO A 526 19.32 13.85 4.02
N CYS A 527 20.19 12.86 3.76
CA CYS A 527 20.76 12.63 2.43
C CYS A 527 19.68 12.26 1.40
N THR A 528 18.78 11.34 1.76
CA THR A 528 17.67 10.92 0.90
C THR A 528 16.75 12.09 0.59
N LEU A 529 16.37 12.87 1.61
CA LEU A 529 15.49 14.03 1.47
C LEU A 529 16.12 15.13 0.60
N LYS A 530 17.43 15.33 0.68
CA LYS A 530 18.16 16.29 -0.17
C LYS A 530 17.98 15.97 -1.66
N TYR A 531 18.20 14.72 -2.05
CA TYR A 531 18.04 14.31 -3.46
C TYR A 531 16.58 14.35 -3.91
N LEU A 532 15.66 13.88 -3.07
CA LEU A 532 14.23 13.93 -3.34
C LEU A 532 13.77 15.36 -3.62
N ARG A 533 14.07 16.31 -2.71
CA ARG A 533 13.68 17.71 -2.84
C ARG A 533 14.31 18.37 -4.08
N SER A 534 15.58 18.08 -4.36
CA SER A 534 16.23 18.57 -5.58
C SER A 534 15.52 18.07 -6.84
N TYR A 535 15.20 16.78 -6.90
CA TYR A 535 14.49 16.20 -8.04
C TYR A 535 13.08 16.78 -8.21
N LEU A 536 12.30 16.93 -7.13
CA LEU A 536 10.96 17.53 -7.19
C LEU A 536 11.02 18.99 -7.69
N LYS A 537 12.01 19.76 -7.21
CA LYS A 537 12.17 21.18 -7.53
C LYS A 537 12.62 21.44 -8.96
N ASN A 538 13.67 20.77 -9.42
CA ASN A 538 14.29 21.07 -10.72
C ASN A 538 14.55 19.84 -11.60
N GLY A 539 14.30 18.62 -11.12
CA GLY A 539 14.52 17.39 -11.88
C GLY A 539 15.94 16.87 -11.82
N THR A 540 16.79 17.42 -10.96
CA THR A 540 18.15 16.90 -10.75
C THR A 540 18.09 15.54 -10.08
N LEU A 541 18.60 14.53 -10.78
CA LEU A 541 18.73 13.16 -10.27
C LEU A 541 20.07 12.99 -9.54
N PRO A 542 20.16 12.07 -8.55
CA PRO A 542 21.43 11.65 -8.00
C PRO A 542 22.31 10.96 -9.05
N GLU A 543 23.62 10.89 -8.78
CA GLU A 543 24.53 10.06 -9.58
C GLU A 543 24.14 8.58 -9.48
N HIS A 544 24.40 7.81 -10.54
CA HIS A 544 24.14 6.37 -10.53
C HIS A 544 24.89 5.68 -9.39
N GLY A 545 24.18 4.87 -8.61
CA GLY A 545 24.76 4.15 -7.48
C GLY A 545 24.89 4.96 -6.21
N THR A 546 24.31 6.17 -6.15
CA THR A 546 24.24 6.95 -4.91
C THR A 546 23.61 6.14 -3.78
N LEU A 547 24.36 6.04 -2.67
CA LEU A 547 23.95 5.42 -1.43
C LEU A 547 23.91 6.49 -0.34
N CYS A 548 22.74 6.67 0.28
CA CYS A 548 22.60 7.45 1.50
C CYS A 548 22.77 6.53 2.71
N GLY A 549 23.43 7.01 3.76
CA GLY A 549 23.56 6.28 5.03
C GLY A 549 22.23 6.09 5.74
N ASP A 550 22.25 5.22 6.73
CA ASP A 550 21.33 5.24 7.86
C ASP A 550 21.74 6.38 8.81
N ASP A 551 20.82 7.30 9.09
CA ASP A 551 21.03 8.34 10.10
C ASP A 551 20.31 7.96 11.41
N CYS A 552 20.30 6.68 11.77
CA CYS A 552 19.69 6.14 12.99
C CYS A 552 20.72 5.43 13.86
#